data_AF-A0A4Q3AXL6-F1
#
_entry.id   AF-A0A4Q3AXL6-F1
#
_cell.length_a   1.000
_cell.length_b   1.000
_cell.length_c   1.000
_cell.angle_alpha   90.00
_cell.angle_beta   90.00
_cell.angle_gamma   90.00
#
_symmetry.space_group_name_H-M   'P 1'
#
loop_
_entity.id
_entity.type
_entity.pdbx_description
1 polymer ?
#
loop_
_entity_poly.entity_id
_entity_poly.type
_entity_poly.pdbx_seq_one_letter_code
_entity_poly.pdbx_strand_id
1 'polypeptide(L)'
;MKVEQLLVQYLYKNKTVSIQDIGRFNISPEFIIPAEGDKDSSLPEGAIQFEYDKNALPDEGLIDYIVEQSRKIRPLASSDLESYTILTRQFLNIGKPLPIEGLG
;
A
#
# COMPACT_ATOMS: atom_id res chain seq x y z
N MET A 1 -11.90 3.92 -7.78
CA MET A 1 -10.91 3.00 -7.18
C MET A 1 -10.60 3.50 -5.79
N LYS A 2 -10.51 2.59 -4.80
CA LYS A 2 -10.14 2.97 -3.43
C LYS A 2 -8.62 3.06 -3.30
N VAL A 3 -8.12 3.89 -2.38
CA VAL A 3 -6.68 4.06 -2.12
C VAL A 3 -6.02 2.73 -1.74
N GLU A 4 -6.71 1.89 -0.96
CA GLU A 4 -6.22 0.55 -0.57
C GLU A 4 -5.85 -0.31 -1.79
N GLN A 5 -6.70 -0.33 -2.81
CA GLN A 5 -6.50 -1.13 -4.02
C GLN A 5 -5.32 -0.60 -4.83
N LEU A 6 -5.20 0.73 -4.95
CA LEU A 6 -4.11 1.37 -5.66
C LEU A 6 -2.77 1.17 -4.95
N LEU A 7 -2.77 1.19 -3.62
CA LEU A 7 -1.58 0.90 -2.81
C LEU A 7 -1.10 -0.52 -3.04
N VAL A 8 -2.01 -1.49 -3.03
CA VAL A 8 -1.70 -2.90 -3.27
C VAL A 8 -1.15 -3.10 -4.69
N GLN A 9 -1.82 -2.55 -5.71
CA GLN A 9 -1.33 -2.58 -7.09
C GLN A 9 0.05 -1.94 -7.25
N TYR A 10 0.28 -0.80 -6.57
CA TYR A 10 1.56 -0.12 -6.57
C TYR A 10 2.66 -0.97 -5.92
N LEU A 11 2.36 -1.60 -4.78
CA LEU A 11 3.28 -2.51 -4.10
C LEU A 11 3.63 -3.71 -4.98
N TYR A 12 2.67 -4.31 -5.68
CA TYR A 12 2.98 -5.37 -6.63
C TYR A 12 3.85 -4.87 -7.78
N LYS A 13 3.55 -3.71 -8.34
CA LYS A 13 4.30 -3.16 -9.47
C LYS A 13 5.75 -2.80 -9.10
N ASN A 14 5.95 -2.20 -7.93
CA ASN A 14 7.24 -1.64 -7.52
C ASN A 14 7.99 -2.50 -6.50
N LYS A 15 7.36 -3.55 -5.96
CA LYS A 15 7.85 -4.43 -4.88
C LYS A 15 8.17 -3.73 -3.56
N THR A 16 7.98 -2.42 -3.47
CA THR A 16 8.12 -1.61 -2.26
C THR A 16 7.05 -0.54 -2.25
N VAL A 17 6.55 -0.18 -1.07
CA VAL A 17 5.75 1.02 -0.86
C VAL A 17 5.97 1.58 0.54
N SER A 18 6.12 2.89 0.65
CA SER A 18 6.21 3.59 1.93
C SER A 18 4.87 4.26 2.27
N ILE A 19 4.35 3.98 3.46
CA ILE A 19 3.19 4.68 4.01
C ILE A 19 3.68 5.60 5.12
N GLN A 20 3.42 6.89 4.95
CA GLN A 20 3.83 7.92 5.89
C GLN A 20 3.38 7.60 7.32
N ASP A 21 4.23 7.85 8.31
CA ASP A 21 3.96 7.64 9.74
C ASP A 21 3.59 6.21 10.16
N ILE A 22 3.66 5.22 9.26
CA ILE A 22 3.29 3.83 9.51
C ILE A 22 4.50 2.92 9.28
N GLY A 23 5.09 2.97 8.08
CA GLY A 23 6.18 2.07 7.75
C GLY A 23 6.27 1.75 6.26
N ARG A 24 7.00 0.69 5.94
CA ARG A 24 7.28 0.27 4.57
C ARG A 24 6.90 -1.19 4.38
N PHE A 25 6.28 -1.47 3.25
CA PHE A 25 6.03 -2.83 2.80
C PHE A 25 7.02 -3.16 1.70
N ASN A 26 7.62 -4.34 1.78
CA ASN A 26 8.55 -4.86 0.79
C ASN A 26 8.13 -6.27 0.38
N ILE A 27 8.14 -6.55 -0.92
CA ILE A 27 8.00 -7.88 -1.48
C ILE A 27 9.39 -8.35 -1.87
N SER A 28 9.79 -9.55 -1.42
CA SER A 28 11.12 -10.05 -1.77
C SER A 28 11.23 -10.24 -3.29
N PRO A 29 12.36 -9.84 -3.90
CA PRO A 29 12.50 -9.82 -5.36
C PRO A 29 12.41 -11.20 -6.01
N GLU A 30 12.64 -12.26 -5.24
CA GLU A 30 12.57 -13.67 -5.65
C GLU A 30 11.14 -14.17 -5.89
N PHE A 31 10.12 -13.43 -5.43
CA PHE A 31 8.73 -13.79 -5.65
C PHE A 31 8.24 -13.30 -7.01
N ILE A 32 7.69 -14.25 -7.79
CA ILE A 32 6.99 -13.97 -9.04
C ILE A 32 5.58 -13.58 -8.66
N ILE A 33 5.23 -12.33 -8.94
CA ILE A 33 3.87 -11.83 -8.74
C ILE A 33 3.02 -12.39 -9.88
N PRO A 34 1.99 -13.19 -9.60
CA PRO A 34 1.10 -13.70 -10.63
C PRO A 34 0.34 -12.54 -11.30
N ALA A 35 0.18 -12.62 -12.61
CA ALA A 35 -0.47 -11.58 -13.40
C ALA A 35 -1.97 -11.45 -13.04
N GLU A 36 -2.51 -10.24 -13.13
CA GLU A 36 -3.94 -9.93 -12.91
C GLU A 36 -4.84 -10.88 -13.74
N GLY A 37 -5.47 -11.84 -13.08
CA GLY A 37 -6.38 -12.80 -13.73
C GLY A 37 -6.63 -14.08 -12.96
N ASP A 38 -5.66 -14.52 -12.14
CA ASP A 38 -5.82 -15.73 -11.32
C ASP A 38 -6.52 -15.39 -9.99
N LYS A 39 -7.80 -15.76 -9.90
CA LYS A 39 -8.63 -15.64 -8.68
C LYS A 39 -8.11 -16.47 -7.49
N ASP A 40 -7.11 -17.31 -7.69
CA ASP A 40 -6.53 -18.24 -6.72
C ASP A 40 -5.01 -18.01 -6.49
N SER A 41 -4.53 -16.81 -6.77
CA SER A 41 -3.13 -16.45 -6.54
C SER A 41 -2.91 -15.90 -5.13
N SER A 42 -2.79 -16.79 -4.15
CA SER A 42 -2.27 -16.42 -2.84
C SER A 42 -0.76 -16.15 -2.94
N LEU A 43 -0.30 -15.01 -2.40
CA LEU A 43 1.13 -14.87 -2.16
C LEU A 43 1.55 -15.95 -1.16
N PRO A 44 2.74 -16.56 -1.34
CA PRO A 44 3.27 -17.45 -0.34
C PRO A 44 3.40 -16.71 1.00
N GLU A 45 3.12 -17.43 2.10
CA GLU A 45 3.25 -16.88 3.45
C GLU A 45 4.67 -16.29 3.65
N GLY A 46 4.75 -15.05 4.14
CA GLY A 46 6.01 -14.34 4.35
C GLY A 46 6.60 -13.65 3.12
N ALA A 47 5.89 -13.61 1.98
CA ALA A 47 6.35 -12.88 0.79
C ALA A 47 6.40 -11.36 0.98
N ILE A 48 5.46 -10.84 1.77
CA ILE A 48 5.37 -9.42 2.15
C ILE A 48 5.99 -9.25 3.53
N GLN A 49 6.98 -8.37 3.61
CA GLN A 49 7.59 -7.95 4.86
C GLN A 49 7.15 -6.53 5.18
N PHE A 50 6.75 -6.32 6.43
CA PHE A 50 6.44 -4.99 6.94
C PHE A 50 7.55 -4.52 7.88
N GLU A 51 8.08 -3.34 7.61
CA GLU A 51 9.02 -2.64 8.47
C GLU A 51 8.31 -1.43 9.07
N TYR A 52 8.14 -1.43 10.40
CA TYR A 52 7.56 -0.29 11.10
C TYR A 52 8.54 0.89 11.11
N ASP A 53 8.12 2.02 10.54
CA ASP A 53 8.88 3.27 10.54
C ASP A 53 7.92 4.45 10.75
N LYS A 54 7.86 4.94 11.99
CA LYS A 54 7.02 6.08 12.38
C LYS A 54 7.42 7.41 11.74
N ASN A 55 8.60 7.48 11.13
CA ASN A 55 9.09 8.67 10.42
C ASN A 55 9.17 8.39 8.90
N ALA A 56 8.50 7.33 8.44
CA ALA A 56 8.42 7.01 7.02
C ALA A 56 7.90 8.24 6.27
N LEU A 57 8.62 8.62 5.22
CA LEU A 57 8.19 9.69 4.33
C LEU A 57 7.12 9.16 3.36
N PRO A 58 6.22 10.04 2.88
CA PRO A 58 5.29 9.68 1.84
C PRO A 58 6.03 9.25 0.57
N ASP A 59 5.53 8.20 -0.06
CA ASP A 59 6.05 7.73 -1.34
C ASP A 59 5.49 8.59 -2.48
N GLU A 60 6.32 9.48 -3.02
CA GLU A 60 5.96 10.34 -4.15
C GLU A 60 5.55 9.52 -5.38
N GLY A 61 6.15 8.34 -5.58
CA GLY A 61 5.79 7.44 -6.67
C GLY A 61 4.40 6.83 -6.49
N LEU A 62 3.98 6.54 -5.25
CA LEU A 62 2.62 6.12 -4.95
C LEU A 62 1.62 7.24 -5.24
N ILE A 63 1.95 8.48 -4.86
CA ILE A 63 1.08 9.65 -5.13
C ILE A 63 0.89 9.83 -6.64
N ASP A 64 1.98 9.76 -7.41
CA ASP A 64 1.93 9.90 -8.87
C ASP A 64 1.14 8.75 -9.52
N TYR A 65 1.27 7.53 -8.99
CA TYR A 65 0.48 6.39 -9.44
C TYR A 65 -1.02 6.56 -9.14
N ILE A 66 -1.38 7.06 -7.96
CA ILE A 66 -2.78 7.36 -7.62
C ILE A 66 -3.32 8.43 -8.56
N VAL A 67 -2.55 9.49 -8.83
CA VAL A 67 -2.92 10.53 -9.80
C VAL A 67 -3.17 9.94 -11.19
N GLU A 68 -2.28 9.07 -11.67
CA GLU A 68 -2.40 8.42 -12.98
C GLU A 68 -3.66 7.54 -13.07
N GLN A 69 -3.89 6.68 -12.08
CA GLN A 69 -5.01 5.73 -12.09
C GLN A 69 -6.36 6.39 -11.77
N SER A 70 -6.39 7.36 -10.85
CA SER A 70 -7.63 8.02 -10.44
C SER A 70 -7.97 9.24 -11.30
N ARG A 71 -7.04 9.72 -12.14
CA ARG A 71 -7.12 10.97 -12.91
C ARG A 71 -7.42 12.21 -12.05
N LYS A 72 -7.07 12.16 -10.76
CA LYS A 72 -7.28 13.27 -9.82
C LYS A 72 -6.08 14.21 -9.88
N ILE A 73 -6.29 15.49 -9.56
CA ILE A 73 -5.16 16.40 -9.36
C ILE A 73 -4.34 15.96 -8.13
N ARG A 74 -3.04 16.20 -8.16
CA ARG A 74 -2.09 15.79 -7.12
C ARG A 74 -2.53 16.14 -5.69
N PRO A 75 -3.01 17.38 -5.38
CA PRO A 75 -3.44 17.71 -4.02
C PRO A 75 -4.58 16.83 -3.50
N LEU A 76 -5.49 16.42 -4.38
CA LEU A 76 -6.62 15.57 -3.99
C LEU A 76 -6.18 14.12 -3.76
N ALA A 77 -5.28 13.61 -4.60
CA ALA A 77 -4.69 12.28 -4.41
C ALA A 77 -3.87 12.19 -3.11
N SER A 78 -3.07 13.22 -2.80
CA SER A 78 -2.33 13.30 -1.54
C SER A 78 -3.26 13.37 -0.34
N SER A 79 -4.33 14.16 -0.41
CA SER A 79 -5.32 14.26 0.66
C SER A 79 -6.06 12.95 0.93
N ASP A 80 -6.38 12.19 -0.12
CA ASP A 80 -6.98 10.86 0.01
C ASP A 80 -6.02 9.87 0.71
N LEU A 81 -4.73 9.88 0.32
CA LEU A 81 -3.70 9.01 0.90
C LEU A 81 -3.42 9.37 2.38
N GLU A 82 -3.38 10.67 2.70
CA GLU A 82 -3.24 11.15 4.06
C GLU A 82 -4.44 10.72 4.92
N SER A 83 -5.66 10.87 4.40
CA SER A 83 -6.88 10.44 5.09
C SER A 83 -6.87 8.94 5.40
N TYR A 84 -6.43 8.13 4.43
CA TYR A 84 -6.23 6.68 4.62
C TYR A 84 -5.20 6.41 5.72
N THR A 85 -4.05 7.09 5.68
CA THR A 85 -2.96 6.95 6.66
C THR A 85 -3.42 7.28 8.09
N ILE A 86 -4.14 8.40 8.25
CA ILE A 86 -4.69 8.82 9.54
C ILE A 86 -5.63 7.75 10.10
N LEU A 87 -6.52 7.21 9.27
CA LEU A 87 -7.45 6.15 9.66
C LEU A 87 -6.67 4.90 10.08
N THR A 88 -5.73 4.42 9.26
CA THR A 88 -4.91 3.24 9.59
C THR A 88 -4.21 3.39 10.93
N ARG A 89 -3.59 4.55 11.19
CA ARG A 89 -2.95 4.83 12.47
C ARG A 89 -3.92 4.82 13.65
N GLN A 90 -5.14 5.36 13.47
CA GLN A 90 -6.16 5.31 14.53
C GLN A 90 -6.52 3.87 14.89
N PHE A 91 -6.70 2.99 13.90
CA PHE A 91 -6.96 1.56 14.12
C PHE A 91 -5.81 0.87 14.84
N LEU A 92 -4.57 1.10 14.38
CA LEU A 92 -3.38 0.53 15.01
C LEU A 92 -3.22 0.98 16.47
N ASN A 93 -3.47 2.25 16.76
CA ASN A 93 -3.37 2.81 18.11
C ASN A 93 -4.38 2.20 19.11
N ILE A 94 -5.53 1.73 18.64
CA ILE A 94 -6.53 1.06 19.47
C ILE A 94 -6.36 -0.48 19.47
N GLY A 95 -5.23 -0.97 18.95
CA GLY A 95 -4.91 -2.39 18.87
C GLY A 95 -5.79 -3.16 17.88
N LYS A 96 -6.48 -2.48 16.96
CA LYS A 96 -7.27 -3.13 15.92
C LYS A 96 -6.43 -3.31 14.67
N PRO A 97 -6.37 -4.53 14.10
CA PRO A 97 -5.76 -4.71 12.79
C PRO A 97 -6.60 -3.96 11.73
N LEU A 98 -5.92 -3.38 10.75
CA LEU A 98 -6.56 -2.91 9.52
C LEU A 98 -6.24 -3.93 8.42
N PRO A 99 -7.16 -4.83 8.08
CA PRO A 99 -6.93 -5.77 6.99
C PRO A 99 -6.86 -4.98 5.68
N ILE A 100 -5.77 -5.16 4.93
CA ILE A 100 -5.62 -4.60 3.60
C ILE A 100 -5.88 -5.75 2.62
N GLU A 101 -7.03 -5.70 1.95
CA GLU A 101 -7.41 -6.73 0.98
C GLU A 101 -6.34 -6.86 -0.10
N GLY A 102 -5.79 -8.06 -0.26
CA GLY A 102 -4.70 -8.36 -1.21
C GLY A 102 -3.30 -8.41 -0.60
N LEU A 103 -3.11 -8.10 0.70
CA LEU A 103 -1.81 -8.27 1.37
C LEU A 103 -1.70 -9.52 2.25
N GLY A 104 -2.72 -10.40 2.23
CA GLY A 104 -2.80 -11.61 3.06
C GLY A 104 -3.63 -11.40 4.31
#